data_AF-A0ABC9NVL9-F1
#
_entry.id   AF-A0ABC9NVL9-F1
#
_cell.length_a   1.000
_cell.length_b   1.000
_cell.length_c   1.000
_cell.angle_alpha   90.00
_cell.angle_beta   90.00
_cell.angle_gamma   90.00
#
_symmetry.space_group_name_H-M   'P 1'
#
loop_
_entity.id
_entity.type
_entity.pdbx_description
1 polymer ?
#
loop_
_entity_poly.entity_id
_entity_poly.type
_entity_poly.pdbx_seq_one_letter_code
_entity_poly.pdbx_strand_id
1 'polypeptide(L)'
;MKKQFAAIFAATAVLGVTTAFAANPFSDVTPDSWAYQAVSQLANAGVINGYPDGTFKGQNNITRYEMAQMVAKAMANQDRANAEQQAMINRLADEFSNELNNLGVRVARLEDRVGNVKVTGDARLRYKDAEHAKSKFDARARVQFNAKVNDRTDAVVRLTSGNFELGNSENEDKADATIDRAYVNHKFGERVSAKAGRFGQSFGGGLMFDGTFDGAQLNVGNDKINVQAAYGYMVSGDNGRIVANNTNGNELTKDQNVTNTYIGLTGKVGKHTMVGGFYDRVNQDTDNGYKNIYGFNADANFDKVWVGGEWLKDSHVDDSQAWTAGLGFGNYDIKKAGTWGVKGQYFNQKKNAPIVDTTYNQFYTTDAKGWMASVDYALQNNVGLSANYGFDWKTQDGTDKGDFYRADLNYKF
;
A
#
# COMPACT_ATOMS: atom_id res chain seq x y z
N MET A 1 39.50 3.13 34.32
CA MET A 1 38.92 1.95 34.99
C MET A 1 37.40 1.78 34.81
N LYS A 2 36.57 2.79 34.49
CA LYS A 2 35.09 2.64 34.47
C LYS A 2 34.42 2.25 33.14
N LYS A 3 35.13 2.22 32.00
CA LYS A 3 34.50 1.96 30.68
C LYS A 3 34.72 0.55 30.10
N GLN A 4 35.73 -0.19 30.58
CA GLN A 4 36.08 -1.52 30.05
C GLN A 4 35.19 -2.65 30.58
N PHE A 5 34.71 -2.54 31.83
CA PHE A 5 33.88 -3.56 32.47
C PHE A 5 32.41 -3.56 32.04
N ALA A 6 31.94 -2.48 31.39
CA ALA A 6 30.57 -2.37 30.88
C ALA A 6 30.29 -3.30 29.70
N ALA A 7 31.31 -3.62 28.88
CA ALA A 7 31.16 -4.46 27.69
C ALA A 7 30.92 -5.94 28.03
N ILE A 8 31.58 -6.45 29.07
CA ILE A 8 31.41 -7.84 29.54
C ILE A 8 30.05 -7.99 30.22
N PHE A 9 29.67 -7.05 31.09
CA PHE A 9 28.35 -7.08 31.75
C PHE A 9 27.19 -6.89 30.77
N ALA A 10 27.39 -6.10 29.71
CA ALA A 10 26.46 -6.01 28.60
C ALA A 10 26.28 -7.37 27.93
N ALA A 11 27.35 -8.08 27.58
CA ALA A 11 27.27 -9.42 26.99
C ALA A 11 26.66 -10.49 27.91
N THR A 12 26.84 -10.42 29.23
CA THR A 12 26.21 -11.38 30.17
C THR A 12 24.74 -11.09 30.46
N ALA A 13 24.34 -9.82 30.52
CA ALA A 13 22.93 -9.44 30.62
C ALA A 13 22.12 -9.93 29.39
N VAL A 14 22.81 -10.08 28.26
CA VAL A 14 22.28 -10.62 27.00
C VAL A 14 22.13 -12.15 27.02
N LEU A 15 22.42 -12.90 28.08
CA LEU A 15 22.23 -14.36 28.02
C LEU A 15 21.41 -14.95 29.18
N GLY A 16 21.14 -14.21 30.26
CA GLY A 16 20.08 -14.54 31.23
C GLY A 16 20.03 -16.03 31.60
N VAL A 17 21.20 -16.61 31.87
CA VAL A 17 21.37 -18.06 32.01
C VAL A 17 21.35 -18.43 33.49
N THR A 18 20.48 -19.38 33.83
CA THR A 18 20.48 -20.05 35.14
C THR A 18 21.71 -20.95 35.29
N THR A 19 22.07 -21.19 36.55
CA THR A 19 23.32 -21.82 37.01
C THR A 19 23.56 -23.21 36.42
N ALA A 20 24.50 -23.31 35.48
CA ALA A 20 25.27 -24.52 35.23
C ALA A 20 26.76 -24.14 35.25
N PHE A 21 27.56 -24.81 36.08
CA PHE A 21 29.01 -24.60 36.16
C PHE A 21 29.68 -25.13 34.89
N ALA A 22 29.72 -24.29 33.88
CA ALA A 22 30.57 -24.47 32.71
C ALA A 22 32.05 -24.50 33.12
N ALA A 23 32.81 -25.50 32.67
CA ALA A 23 34.26 -25.50 32.82
C ALA A 23 34.85 -24.34 32.00
N ASN A 24 35.53 -23.41 32.68
CA ASN A 24 36.19 -22.29 32.04
C ASN A 24 37.46 -22.78 31.28
N PRO A 25 37.61 -22.53 29.97
CA PRO A 25 38.80 -22.92 29.24
C PRO A 25 40.01 -21.99 29.45
N PHE A 26 39.86 -20.86 30.17
CA PHE A 26 40.92 -19.86 30.31
C PHE A 26 41.65 -19.93 31.65
N SER A 27 42.98 -19.99 31.59
CA SER A 27 43.88 -20.14 32.74
C SER A 27 43.99 -18.91 33.66
N ASP A 28 43.69 -17.72 33.14
CA ASP A 28 43.77 -16.42 33.84
C ASP A 28 42.44 -15.96 34.44
N VAL A 29 41.39 -16.79 34.37
CA VAL A 29 40.08 -16.51 34.95
C VAL A 29 39.76 -17.57 36.00
N THR A 30 40.15 -17.26 37.24
CA THR A 30 40.00 -18.17 38.39
C THR A 30 38.54 -18.23 38.90
N PRO A 31 38.11 -19.31 39.57
CA PRO A 31 36.76 -19.44 40.13
C PRO A 31 36.32 -18.29 41.05
N ASP A 32 37.28 -17.66 41.74
CA ASP A 32 37.04 -16.51 42.62
C ASP A 32 36.90 -15.17 41.87
N SER A 33 37.12 -15.16 40.55
CA SER A 33 36.96 -13.97 39.72
C SER A 33 35.49 -13.60 39.56
N TRP A 34 35.17 -12.34 39.78
CA TRP A 34 33.83 -11.78 39.54
C TRP A 34 33.32 -12.00 38.09
N ALA A 35 34.24 -12.16 37.13
CA ALA A 35 33.92 -12.40 35.72
C ALA A 35 33.82 -13.89 35.36
N TYR A 36 34.15 -14.81 36.28
CA TYR A 36 34.27 -16.24 36.01
C TYR A 36 33.03 -16.82 35.34
N GLN A 37 31.84 -16.56 35.92
CA GLN A 37 30.58 -17.09 35.38
C GLN A 37 30.27 -16.52 33.99
N ALA A 38 30.47 -15.22 33.81
CA ALA A 38 30.20 -14.53 32.55
C ALA A 38 31.09 -15.06 31.41
N VAL A 39 32.39 -15.13 31.68
CA VAL A 39 33.40 -15.59 30.73
C VAL A 39 33.19 -17.07 30.39
N SER A 40 32.95 -17.92 31.39
CA SER A 40 32.72 -19.36 31.14
C SER A 40 31.51 -19.60 30.25
N GLN A 41 30.42 -18.86 30.46
CA GLN A 41 29.20 -18.99 29.66
C GLN A 41 29.40 -18.46 28.24
N LEU A 42 30.05 -17.32 28.07
CA LEU A 42 30.35 -16.76 26.75
C LEU A 42 31.32 -17.66 25.96
N ALA A 43 32.25 -18.32 26.64
CA ALA A 43 33.17 -19.27 26.01
C ALA A 43 32.43 -20.52 25.52
N ASN A 44 31.56 -21.07 26.37
CA ASN A 44 30.72 -22.21 25.99
C ASN A 44 29.74 -21.88 24.87
N ALA A 45 29.23 -20.66 24.81
CA ALA A 45 28.39 -20.18 23.72
C ALA A 45 29.20 -19.93 22.42
N GLY A 46 30.52 -20.12 22.43
CA GLY A 46 31.40 -19.87 21.29
C GLY A 46 31.54 -18.39 20.93
N VAL A 47 31.12 -17.48 21.83
CA VAL A 47 31.18 -16.03 21.63
C VAL A 47 32.59 -15.50 21.86
N ILE A 48 33.32 -16.08 22.81
CA ILE A 48 34.71 -15.73 23.12
C ILE A 48 35.61 -16.97 23.02
N ASN A 49 36.78 -16.84 22.39
CA ASN A 49 37.72 -17.95 22.19
C ASN A 49 39.04 -17.78 22.95
N GLY A 50 39.27 -16.62 23.58
CA GLY A 50 40.55 -16.28 24.22
C GLY A 50 41.71 -16.21 23.22
N TYR A 51 42.92 -16.25 23.77
CA TYR A 51 44.19 -16.20 23.05
C TYR A 51 44.76 -17.62 22.86
N PRO A 52 45.66 -17.84 21.88
CA PRO A 52 46.27 -19.14 21.62
C PRO A 52 47.05 -19.72 22.81
N ASP A 53 47.45 -18.87 23.76
CA ASP A 53 48.13 -19.25 25.01
C ASP A 53 47.16 -19.76 26.10
N GLY A 54 45.86 -19.87 25.80
CA GLY A 54 44.85 -20.36 26.74
C GLY A 54 44.42 -19.33 27.79
N THR A 55 44.55 -18.04 27.49
CA THR A 55 44.13 -16.93 28.38
C THR A 55 42.99 -16.11 27.77
N PHE A 56 42.21 -15.41 28.59
CA PHE A 56 41.15 -14.47 28.20
C PHE A 56 41.66 -13.03 28.10
N LYS A 57 42.63 -12.65 28.94
CA LYS A 57 43.21 -11.29 29.10
C LYS A 57 42.15 -10.21 29.32
N GLY A 58 41.16 -10.47 30.16
CA GLY A 58 40.01 -9.59 30.38
C GLY A 58 40.32 -8.19 30.95
N GLN A 59 41.56 -7.93 31.39
CA GLN A 59 42.00 -6.61 31.83
C GLN A 59 42.55 -5.74 30.70
N ASN A 60 42.77 -6.30 29.51
CA ASN A 60 43.27 -5.57 28.35
C ASN A 60 42.17 -4.76 27.66
N ASN A 61 42.57 -3.71 26.96
CA ASN A 61 41.66 -3.00 26.06
C ASN A 61 41.29 -3.90 24.89
N ILE A 62 40.01 -3.94 24.56
CA ILE A 62 39.52 -4.50 23.30
C ILE A 62 39.34 -3.38 22.27
N THR A 63 39.64 -3.70 21.03
CA THR A 63 39.38 -2.85 19.87
C THR A 63 37.93 -2.94 19.44
N ARG A 64 37.45 -1.94 18.67
CA ARG A 64 36.10 -1.97 18.08
C ARG A 64 35.90 -3.19 17.15
N TYR A 65 36.97 -3.62 16.46
CA TYR A 65 36.94 -4.81 15.61
C TYR A 65 36.79 -6.11 16.40
N GLU A 66 37.51 -6.25 17.52
CA GLU A 66 37.37 -7.42 18.41
C GLU A 66 35.97 -7.47 19.03
N MET A 67 35.39 -6.32 19.39
CA MET A 67 34.00 -6.25 19.84
C MET A 67 33.02 -6.66 18.74
N ALA A 68 33.21 -6.18 17.51
CA ALA A 68 32.38 -6.58 16.37
C ALA A 68 32.46 -8.08 16.09
N GLN A 69 33.61 -8.72 16.27
CA GLN A 69 33.75 -10.18 16.16
C GLN A 69 32.95 -10.93 17.23
N MET A 70 32.93 -10.40 18.47
CA MET A 70 32.08 -10.96 19.54
C MET A 70 30.59 -10.80 19.20
N VAL A 71 30.18 -9.63 18.70
CA VAL A 71 28.79 -9.37 18.26
C VAL A 71 28.40 -10.30 17.11
N ALA A 72 29.26 -10.49 16.11
CA ALA A 72 29.02 -11.40 15.00
C ALA A 72 28.78 -12.85 15.45
N LYS A 73 29.58 -13.32 16.42
CA LYS A 73 29.43 -14.67 16.99
C LYS A 73 28.19 -14.80 17.88
N ALA A 74 27.81 -13.74 18.59
CA ALA A 74 26.56 -13.69 19.33
C ALA A 74 25.34 -13.73 18.39
N MET A 75 25.38 -13.00 17.27
CA MET A 75 24.36 -13.05 16.21
C MET A 75 24.24 -14.45 15.60
N ALA A 76 25.35 -15.17 15.42
CA ALA A 76 25.34 -16.56 14.92
C ALA A 76 24.68 -17.56 15.89
N ASN A 77 24.54 -17.19 17.17
CA ASN A 77 23.90 -18.01 18.21
C ASN A 77 22.58 -17.41 18.73
N GLN A 78 22.00 -16.44 18.01
CA GLN A 78 20.82 -15.68 18.42
C GLN A 78 19.57 -16.55 18.67
N ASP A 79 19.46 -17.69 17.98
CA ASP A 79 18.35 -18.64 18.14
C ASP A 79 18.31 -19.30 19.52
N ARG A 80 19.40 -19.24 20.28
CA ARG A 80 19.49 -19.74 21.66
C ARG A 80 19.24 -18.64 22.71
N ALA A 81 19.03 -17.40 22.28
CA ALA A 81 18.81 -16.24 23.15
C ALA A 81 17.31 -15.93 23.32
N ASN A 82 16.91 -15.39 24.48
CA ASN A 82 15.53 -14.97 24.74
C ASN A 82 15.22 -13.57 24.16
N ALA A 83 13.98 -13.10 24.25
CA ALA A 83 13.54 -11.87 23.57
C ALA A 83 14.30 -10.59 23.99
N GLU A 84 14.63 -10.44 25.28
CA GLU A 84 15.36 -9.26 25.78
C GLU A 84 16.81 -9.23 25.28
N GLN A 85 17.37 -10.42 25.12
CA GLN A 85 18.73 -10.67 24.72
C GLN A 85 18.93 -10.45 23.22
N GLN A 86 17.99 -10.94 22.43
CA GLN A 86 17.93 -10.65 21.01
C GLN A 86 17.84 -9.14 20.76
N ALA A 87 17.02 -8.41 21.53
CA ALA A 87 16.93 -6.96 21.42
C ALA A 87 18.27 -6.25 21.72
N MET A 88 19.07 -6.80 22.63
CA MET A 88 20.36 -6.22 22.98
C MET A 88 21.48 -6.59 21.99
N ILE A 89 21.51 -7.83 21.48
CA ILE A 89 22.36 -8.21 20.32
C ILE A 89 22.05 -7.31 19.13
N ASN A 90 20.77 -7.03 18.86
CA ASN A 90 20.38 -6.17 17.74
C ASN A 90 20.89 -4.73 17.91
N ARG A 91 20.71 -4.12 19.10
CA ARG A 91 21.27 -2.77 19.37
C ARG A 91 22.79 -2.71 19.21
N LEU A 92 23.50 -3.77 19.61
CA LEU A 92 24.95 -3.86 19.42
C LEU A 92 25.31 -4.06 17.95
N ALA A 93 24.53 -4.86 17.20
CA ALA A 93 24.73 -5.03 15.77
C ALA A 93 24.56 -3.70 15.01
N ASP A 94 23.65 -2.83 15.46
CA ASP A 94 23.48 -1.49 14.89
C ASP A 94 24.68 -0.58 15.19
N GLU A 95 25.14 -0.55 16.45
CA GLU A 95 26.28 0.27 16.90
C GLU A 95 27.61 -0.12 16.22
N PHE A 96 27.77 -1.39 15.86
CA PHE A 96 28.97 -1.95 15.20
C PHE A 96 28.73 -2.33 13.73
N SER A 97 27.68 -1.79 13.10
CA SER A 97 27.26 -2.15 11.74
C SER A 97 28.37 -1.98 10.69
N ASN A 98 29.17 -0.93 10.80
CA ASN A 98 30.30 -0.67 9.89
C ASN A 98 31.39 -1.73 10.03
N GLU A 99 31.74 -2.11 11.25
CA GLU A 99 32.73 -3.14 11.54
C GLU A 99 32.23 -4.54 11.15
N LEU A 100 30.95 -4.83 11.35
CA LEU A 100 30.32 -6.11 10.95
C LEU A 100 30.27 -6.29 9.43
N ASN A 101 29.95 -5.22 8.68
CA ASN A 101 29.98 -5.24 7.22
C ASN A 101 31.40 -5.53 6.69
N ASN A 102 32.43 -4.98 7.32
CA ASN A 102 33.83 -5.26 6.99
C ASN A 102 34.26 -6.70 7.30
N LEU A 103 33.56 -7.38 8.24
CA LEU A 103 33.76 -8.79 8.56
C LEU A 103 32.97 -9.73 7.65
N GLY A 104 32.25 -9.22 6.63
CA GLY A 104 31.38 -10.00 5.75
C GLY A 104 30.12 -10.53 6.45
N VAL A 105 29.86 -10.07 7.68
CA VAL A 105 28.66 -10.39 8.44
C VAL A 105 27.55 -9.50 7.91
N ARG A 106 26.64 -10.08 7.12
CA ARG A 106 25.50 -9.34 6.58
C ARG A 106 24.60 -8.88 7.73
N VAL A 107 24.71 -7.61 8.15
CA VAL A 107 23.73 -6.93 9.01
C VAL A 107 22.51 -6.49 8.17
N ALA A 108 22.11 -7.35 7.23
CA ALA A 108 20.95 -7.12 6.40
C ALA A 108 19.75 -7.79 7.08
N ARG A 109 18.93 -6.98 7.74
CA ARG A 109 17.48 -7.22 7.85
C ARG A 109 17.09 -8.45 8.69
N LEU A 110 17.58 -8.54 9.93
CA LEU A 110 16.94 -9.43 10.91
C LEU A 110 15.50 -8.98 11.25
N GLU A 111 15.15 -7.72 10.98
CA GLU A 111 13.76 -7.23 11.01
C GLU A 111 12.89 -7.77 9.85
N ASP A 112 13.47 -8.19 8.71
CA ASP A 112 12.68 -8.81 7.62
C ASP A 112 12.32 -10.29 7.88
N ARG A 113 12.84 -10.89 8.96
CA ARG A 113 12.61 -12.32 9.26
C ARG A 113 11.58 -12.59 10.36
N VAL A 114 11.03 -11.56 10.99
CA VAL A 114 9.88 -11.71 11.89
C VAL A 114 8.61 -11.30 11.14
N GLY A 115 8.07 -12.27 10.40
CA GLY A 115 6.83 -12.17 9.64
C GLY A 115 7.02 -11.80 8.17
N ASN A 116 7.34 -12.79 7.32
CA ASN A 116 7.25 -12.64 5.86
C ASN A 116 5.83 -12.28 5.39
N VAL A 117 4.84 -12.24 6.28
CA VAL A 117 3.46 -11.87 6.00
C VAL A 117 3.03 -10.75 6.93
N LYS A 118 2.61 -9.62 6.35
CA LYS A 118 1.97 -8.49 7.04
C LYS A 118 0.47 -8.49 6.74
N VAL A 119 -0.34 -8.53 7.79
CA VAL A 119 -1.80 -8.34 7.68
C VAL A 119 -2.14 -6.86 7.85
N THR A 120 -3.04 -6.36 7.02
CA THR A 120 -3.57 -4.99 7.04
C THR A 120 -5.06 -5.05 6.73
N GLY A 121 -5.81 -3.99 7.00
CA GLY A 121 -7.21 -3.94 6.61
C GLY A 121 -7.80 -2.54 6.63
N ASP A 122 -9.06 -2.48 6.20
CA ASP A 122 -9.89 -1.29 6.34
C ASP A 122 -11.36 -1.65 6.50
N ALA A 123 -12.10 -0.78 7.16
CA ALA A 123 -13.54 -0.83 7.23
C ALA A 123 -14.13 0.53 6.83
N ARG A 124 -15.31 0.51 6.21
CA ARG A 124 -16.07 1.70 5.87
C ARG A 124 -17.52 1.51 6.31
N LEU A 125 -18.07 2.52 6.99
CA LEU A 125 -19.50 2.72 7.12
C LEU A 125 -19.88 3.89 6.21
N ARG A 126 -20.91 3.73 5.39
CA ARG A 126 -21.29 4.72 4.40
C ARG A 126 -22.77 5.02 4.49
N TYR A 127 -23.10 6.31 4.49
CA TYR A 127 -24.42 6.86 4.28
C TYR A 127 -24.49 7.47 2.88
N LYS A 128 -25.52 7.13 2.10
CA LYS A 128 -25.73 7.66 0.75
C LYS A 128 -27.14 8.19 0.62
N ASP A 129 -27.28 9.26 -0.16
CA ASP A 129 -28.60 9.65 -0.63
C ASP A 129 -29.14 8.59 -1.59
N ALA A 130 -30.38 8.19 -1.35
CA ALA A 130 -31.04 7.14 -2.09
C ALA A 130 -32.55 7.35 -1.91
N GLU A 131 -33.12 8.12 -2.83
CA GLU A 131 -34.55 8.36 -2.89
C GLU A 131 -35.25 7.00 -3.10
N HIS A 132 -36.15 6.65 -2.19
CA HIS A 132 -36.89 5.37 -2.17
C HIS A 132 -36.09 4.08 -1.89
N ALA A 133 -34.82 4.14 -1.48
CA ALA A 133 -34.11 2.94 -1.02
C ALA A 133 -34.54 2.49 0.39
N LYS A 134 -34.53 1.18 0.63
CA LYS A 134 -34.95 0.56 1.91
C LYS A 134 -33.98 0.90 3.05
N SER A 135 -32.68 0.94 2.77
CA SER A 135 -31.68 1.54 3.66
C SER A 135 -30.81 2.54 2.90
N LYS A 136 -30.32 3.53 3.66
CA LYS A 136 -29.33 4.51 3.20
C LYS A 136 -27.92 4.19 3.69
N PHE A 137 -27.75 3.07 4.42
CA PHE A 137 -26.50 2.69 5.05
C PHE A 137 -25.95 1.38 4.47
N ASP A 138 -24.69 1.40 4.07
CA ASP A 138 -23.92 0.20 3.76
C ASP A 138 -22.59 0.18 4.51
N ALA A 139 -22.02 -1.01 4.62
CA ALA A 139 -20.72 -1.22 5.20
C ALA A 139 -19.82 -2.07 4.28
N ARG A 140 -18.51 -1.93 4.47
CA ARG A 140 -17.49 -2.77 3.84
C ARG A 140 -16.39 -3.07 4.85
N ALA A 141 -15.92 -4.31 4.88
CA ALA A 141 -14.73 -4.72 5.60
C ALA A 141 -13.75 -5.43 4.65
N ARG A 142 -12.45 -5.16 4.83
CA ARG A 142 -11.37 -5.76 4.03
C ARG A 142 -10.20 -6.17 4.91
N VAL A 143 -9.62 -7.33 4.60
CA VAL A 143 -8.40 -7.85 5.20
C VAL A 143 -7.43 -8.25 4.10
N GLN A 144 -6.22 -7.69 4.11
CA GLN A 144 -5.18 -7.91 3.11
C GLN A 144 -3.94 -8.53 3.75
N PHE A 145 -3.52 -9.66 3.21
CA PHE A 145 -2.29 -10.35 3.51
C PHE A 145 -1.23 -9.92 2.49
N ASN A 146 -0.10 -9.42 2.98
CA ASN A 146 1.03 -8.96 2.18
C ASN A 146 2.22 -9.86 2.50
N ALA A 147 2.53 -10.78 1.60
CA ALA A 147 3.63 -11.72 1.77
C ALA A 147 4.87 -11.28 0.97
N LYS A 148 6.01 -11.13 1.65
CA LYS A 148 7.32 -10.96 1.00
C LYS A 148 7.91 -12.34 0.74
N VAL A 149 7.81 -12.79 -0.51
CA VAL A 149 8.32 -14.12 -0.93
C VAL A 149 9.84 -14.12 -0.95
N ASN A 150 10.44 -13.02 -1.42
CA ASN A 150 11.87 -12.73 -1.34
C ASN A 150 12.10 -11.22 -1.55
N ASP A 151 13.36 -10.79 -1.67
CA ASP A 151 13.75 -9.38 -1.82
C ASP A 151 13.14 -8.63 -3.01
N ARG A 152 12.64 -9.37 -4.00
CA ARG A 152 12.13 -8.82 -5.27
C ARG A 152 10.69 -9.25 -5.57
N THR A 153 10.12 -10.16 -4.79
CA THR A 153 8.79 -10.72 -5.05
C THR A 153 7.88 -10.54 -3.85
N ASP A 154 6.73 -9.91 -4.11
CA ASP A 154 5.63 -9.78 -3.17
C ASP A 154 4.43 -10.59 -3.69
N ALA A 155 3.71 -11.27 -2.80
CA ALA A 155 2.42 -11.87 -3.08
C ALA A 155 1.35 -11.22 -2.18
N VAL A 156 0.21 -10.87 -2.75
CA VAL A 156 -0.86 -10.16 -2.04
C VAL A 156 -2.17 -10.87 -2.25
N VAL A 157 -2.90 -11.10 -1.16
CA VAL A 157 -4.28 -11.59 -1.17
C VAL A 157 -5.13 -10.68 -0.31
N ARG A 158 -6.29 -10.24 -0.81
CA ARG A 158 -7.27 -9.46 -0.06
C ARG A 158 -8.63 -10.13 -0.08
N LEU A 159 -9.18 -10.31 1.12
CA LEU A 159 -10.57 -10.67 1.36
C LEU A 159 -11.37 -9.39 1.54
N THR A 160 -12.55 -9.33 0.92
CA THR A 160 -13.50 -8.23 1.08
C THR A 160 -14.90 -8.79 1.32
N SER A 161 -15.70 -8.09 2.12
CA SER A 161 -17.12 -8.40 2.33
C SER A 161 -18.04 -7.97 1.18
N GLY A 162 -17.50 -7.38 0.11
CA GLY A 162 -18.26 -6.45 -0.74
C GLY A 162 -18.86 -5.28 0.07
N ASN A 163 -19.74 -4.49 -0.55
CA ASN A 163 -20.62 -3.61 0.20
C ASN A 163 -21.83 -4.44 0.63
N PHE A 164 -22.22 -4.40 1.90
CA PHE A 164 -23.45 -5.03 2.39
C PHE A 164 -24.34 -3.98 3.06
N GLU A 165 -25.65 -4.08 2.79
CA GLU A 165 -26.66 -3.14 3.31
C GLU A 165 -26.91 -3.39 4.80
N LEU A 166 -27.02 -2.31 5.59
CA LEU A 166 -27.37 -2.40 7.00
C LEU A 166 -28.86 -2.11 7.18
N GLY A 167 -29.57 -2.92 7.96
CA GLY A 167 -30.96 -2.65 8.35
C GLY A 167 -32.04 -3.15 7.39
N ASN A 168 -31.70 -3.96 6.38
CA ASN A 168 -32.66 -4.63 5.51
C ASN A 168 -33.03 -6.00 6.09
N SER A 169 -34.32 -6.23 6.37
CA SER A 169 -34.84 -7.48 6.95
C SER A 169 -35.53 -8.40 5.93
N GLU A 170 -35.63 -8.00 4.66
CA GLU A 170 -36.41 -8.70 3.63
C GLU A 170 -35.54 -9.35 2.55
N ASN A 171 -34.36 -8.80 2.29
CA ASN A 171 -33.37 -9.39 1.39
C ASN A 171 -32.15 -9.81 2.21
N GLU A 172 -31.78 -11.09 2.09
CA GLU A 172 -30.55 -11.63 2.66
C GLU A 172 -29.32 -11.11 1.89
N ASP A 173 -29.08 -9.80 1.87
CA ASP A 173 -27.82 -9.23 1.39
C ASP A 173 -26.72 -9.61 2.37
N LYS A 174 -26.29 -10.87 2.27
CA LYS A 174 -25.24 -11.45 3.09
C LYS A 174 -23.94 -10.73 2.75
N ALA A 175 -23.15 -10.44 3.78
CA ALA A 175 -21.77 -10.07 3.60
C ALA A 175 -21.02 -11.25 2.98
N ASP A 176 -20.80 -11.23 1.67
CA ASP A 176 -20.06 -12.26 0.97
C ASP A 176 -18.55 -12.07 1.17
N ALA A 177 -17.87 -13.09 1.68
CA ALA A 177 -16.41 -13.10 1.74
C ALA A 177 -15.85 -13.51 0.38
N THR A 178 -15.36 -12.53 -0.38
CA THR A 178 -14.77 -12.75 -1.72
C THR A 178 -13.32 -12.30 -1.78
N ILE A 179 -12.59 -12.81 -2.77
CA ILE A 179 -11.21 -12.38 -3.07
C ILE A 179 -11.25 -11.36 -4.21
N ASP A 180 -11.01 -10.09 -3.86
CA ASP A 180 -10.96 -8.99 -4.83
C ASP A 180 -9.52 -8.57 -5.18
N ARG A 181 -8.51 -9.15 -4.51
CA ARG A 181 -7.09 -9.07 -4.92
C ARG A 181 -6.39 -10.39 -4.66
N ALA A 182 -5.69 -10.88 -5.67
CA ALA A 182 -4.80 -12.03 -5.59
C ALA A 182 -3.77 -11.89 -6.70
N TYR A 183 -2.59 -11.37 -6.39
CA TYR A 183 -1.56 -11.11 -7.39
C TYR A 183 -0.16 -11.30 -6.84
N VAL A 184 0.77 -11.54 -7.75
CA VAL A 184 2.21 -11.52 -7.50
C VAL A 184 2.80 -10.29 -8.17
N ASN A 185 3.68 -9.60 -7.47
CA ASN A 185 4.47 -8.48 -7.98
C ASN A 185 5.95 -8.86 -7.94
N HIS A 186 6.65 -8.77 -9.06
CA HIS A 186 8.08 -9.04 -9.16
C HIS A 186 8.85 -7.82 -9.66
N LYS A 187 9.95 -7.48 -9.00
CA LYS A 187 10.87 -6.39 -9.37
C LYS A 187 12.11 -6.96 -10.05
N PHE A 188 12.30 -6.65 -11.32
CA PHE A 188 13.48 -7.06 -12.10
C PHE A 188 14.69 -6.14 -11.89
N GLY A 189 14.55 -5.13 -11.05
CA GLY A 189 15.55 -4.13 -10.70
C GLY A 189 14.88 -2.96 -9.99
N GLU A 190 15.54 -1.80 -9.99
CA GLU A 190 14.99 -0.59 -9.36
C GLU A 190 13.87 0.07 -10.18
N ARG A 191 13.86 -0.17 -11.50
CA ARG A 191 13.01 0.58 -12.46
C ARG A 191 11.98 -0.26 -13.18
N VAL A 192 12.03 -1.58 -13.06
CA VAL A 192 11.16 -2.48 -13.81
C VAL A 192 10.47 -3.44 -12.85
N SER A 193 9.15 -3.50 -12.92
CA SER A 193 8.36 -4.47 -12.16
C SER A 193 7.18 -4.98 -12.98
N ALA A 194 6.82 -6.24 -12.78
CA ALA A 194 5.61 -6.82 -13.35
C ALA A 194 4.67 -7.34 -12.26
N LYS A 195 3.37 -7.16 -12.48
CA LYS A 195 2.30 -7.77 -11.69
C LYS A 195 1.51 -8.74 -12.56
N ALA A 196 1.07 -9.85 -11.98
CA ALA A 196 0.16 -10.79 -12.61
C ALA A 196 -0.86 -11.31 -11.60
N GLY A 197 -2.12 -11.41 -12.03
CA GLY A 197 -3.26 -11.87 -11.23
C GLY A 197 -4.38 -10.83 -11.17
N ARG A 198 -5.11 -10.82 -10.05
CA ARG A 198 -6.19 -9.85 -9.75
C ARG A 198 -5.65 -8.73 -8.88
N PHE A 199 -5.60 -7.50 -9.39
CA PHE A 199 -5.04 -6.34 -8.69
C PHE A 199 -5.86 -5.08 -8.92
N GLY A 200 -5.58 -4.03 -8.15
CA GLY A 200 -6.15 -2.71 -8.42
C GLY A 200 -5.39 -2.01 -9.55
N GLN A 201 -6.10 -1.50 -10.55
CA GLN A 201 -5.55 -0.80 -11.69
C GLN A 201 -6.29 0.51 -11.92
N SER A 202 -5.53 1.57 -12.20
CA SER A 202 -6.08 2.88 -12.52
C SER A 202 -5.57 3.33 -13.89
N PHE A 203 -6.47 3.90 -14.69
CA PHE A 203 -6.18 4.45 -16.01
C PHE A 203 -6.15 5.97 -15.91
N GLY A 204 -5.05 6.59 -16.35
CA GLY A 204 -4.89 8.03 -16.28
C GLY A 204 -4.97 8.57 -14.84
N GLY A 205 -5.84 9.56 -14.63
CA GLY A 205 -6.17 10.13 -13.32
C GLY A 205 -7.28 9.37 -12.58
N GLY A 206 -7.82 8.30 -13.16
CA GLY A 206 -8.86 7.47 -12.57
C GLY A 206 -10.30 7.87 -12.91
N LEU A 207 -10.51 8.80 -13.85
CA LEU A 207 -11.86 9.18 -14.28
C LEU A 207 -12.58 8.02 -14.97
N MET A 208 -11.93 7.32 -15.90
CA MET A 208 -12.50 6.16 -16.60
C MET A 208 -12.53 4.91 -15.72
N PHE A 209 -11.40 4.56 -15.13
CA PHE A 209 -11.23 3.31 -14.40
C PHE A 209 -10.19 3.43 -13.28
N ASP A 210 -10.57 3.05 -12.07
CA ASP A 210 -9.76 2.84 -10.87
C ASP A 210 -10.41 1.71 -10.06
N GLY A 211 -10.07 0.48 -10.45
CA GLY A 211 -10.87 -0.68 -10.11
C GLY A 211 -10.09 -1.99 -10.04
N THR A 212 -10.80 -3.08 -9.77
CA THR A 212 -10.28 -4.45 -9.80
C THR A 212 -10.05 -4.89 -11.25
N PHE A 213 -8.85 -5.35 -11.54
CA PHE A 213 -8.40 -5.76 -12.86
C PHE A 213 -7.74 -7.14 -12.80
N ASP A 214 -8.13 -8.02 -13.71
CA ASP A 214 -7.55 -9.36 -13.84
C ASP A 214 -6.63 -9.37 -15.06
N GLY A 215 -5.33 -9.58 -14.87
CA GLY A 215 -4.42 -9.62 -16.00
C GLY A 215 -2.94 -9.55 -15.64
N ALA A 216 -2.17 -8.90 -16.50
CA ALA A 216 -0.77 -8.61 -16.31
C ALA A 216 -0.50 -7.11 -16.49
N GLN A 217 0.42 -6.57 -15.70
CA GLN A 217 0.82 -5.17 -15.76
C GLN A 217 2.34 -5.08 -15.67
N LEU A 218 2.95 -4.41 -16.64
CA LEU A 218 4.36 -4.02 -16.62
C LEU A 218 4.47 -2.55 -16.22
N ASN A 219 5.44 -2.25 -15.37
CA ASN A 219 5.79 -0.91 -14.99
C ASN A 219 7.28 -0.68 -15.25
N VAL A 220 7.60 0.42 -15.94
CA VAL A 220 8.96 0.85 -16.26
C VAL A 220 9.11 2.32 -15.92
N GLY A 221 10.00 2.66 -14.98
CA GLY A 221 10.27 4.05 -14.65
C GLY A 221 10.82 4.25 -13.25
N ASN A 222 10.69 5.47 -12.76
CA ASN A 222 11.11 5.91 -11.42
C ASN A 222 10.08 6.91 -10.86
N ASP A 223 10.49 7.69 -9.86
CA ASP A 223 9.65 8.68 -9.21
C ASP A 223 9.37 9.92 -10.08
N LYS A 224 10.12 10.14 -11.16
CA LYS A 224 9.98 11.30 -12.06
C LYS A 224 9.21 10.98 -13.32
N ILE A 225 9.37 9.77 -13.86
CA ILE A 225 8.71 9.33 -15.08
C ILE A 225 8.33 7.86 -14.93
N ASN A 226 7.11 7.52 -15.32
CA ASN A 226 6.58 6.18 -15.17
C ASN A 226 5.75 5.79 -16.39
N VAL A 227 6.12 4.69 -17.03
CA VAL A 227 5.38 4.06 -18.11
C VAL A 227 4.76 2.77 -17.58
N GLN A 228 3.45 2.64 -17.74
CA GLN A 228 2.70 1.46 -17.37
C GLN A 228 2.06 0.86 -18.62
N ALA A 229 2.16 -0.45 -18.78
CA ALA A 229 1.41 -1.20 -19.78
C ALA A 229 0.63 -2.31 -19.08
N ALA A 230 -0.63 -2.54 -19.47
CA ALA A 230 -1.44 -3.60 -18.90
C ALA A 230 -2.28 -4.30 -19.96
N TYR A 231 -2.48 -5.61 -19.78
CA TYR A 231 -3.37 -6.42 -20.60
C TYR A 231 -4.25 -7.29 -19.71
N GLY A 232 -5.56 -7.27 -19.92
CA GLY A 232 -6.50 -8.03 -19.09
C GLY A 232 -7.92 -7.50 -19.11
N TYR A 233 -8.65 -7.73 -18.02
CA TYR A 233 -10.09 -7.53 -17.90
C TYR A 233 -10.38 -6.53 -16.79
N MET A 234 -11.31 -5.60 -17.04
CA MET A 234 -11.91 -4.78 -15.99
C MET A 234 -12.96 -5.59 -15.24
N VAL A 235 -12.78 -5.77 -13.94
CA VAL A 235 -13.59 -6.66 -13.09
C VAL A 235 -14.38 -5.89 -12.02
N SER A 236 -14.36 -4.56 -12.00
CA SER A 236 -15.21 -3.75 -11.13
C SER A 236 -15.94 -2.65 -11.92
N GLY A 237 -16.86 -1.97 -11.24
CA GLY A 237 -17.96 -1.17 -11.81
C GLY A 237 -19.31 -1.76 -11.41
N ASP A 238 -20.29 -0.90 -11.07
CA ASP A 238 -21.59 -1.33 -10.53
C ASP A 238 -22.25 -2.38 -11.46
N ASN A 239 -22.45 -3.59 -10.92
CA ASN A 239 -23.14 -4.74 -11.51
C ASN A 239 -22.53 -5.47 -12.72
N GLY A 240 -21.25 -5.29 -13.07
CA GLY A 240 -20.73 -5.94 -14.29
C GLY A 240 -21.50 -5.57 -15.56
N ARG A 241 -22.30 -4.50 -15.47
CA ARG A 241 -23.14 -3.85 -16.47
C ARG A 241 -22.78 -2.38 -16.37
N ILE A 242 -22.21 -1.82 -17.41
CA ILE A 242 -21.96 -0.38 -17.45
C ILE A 242 -23.30 0.34 -17.54
N VAL A 243 -23.69 1.02 -16.44
CA VAL A 243 -24.71 2.08 -16.31
C VAL A 243 -26.17 1.72 -16.68
N ALA A 244 -27.06 2.00 -15.74
CA ALA A 244 -28.51 1.85 -15.86
C ALA A 244 -29.15 2.78 -16.91
N ASN A 245 -30.22 2.27 -17.54
CA ASN A 245 -31.08 2.87 -18.57
C ASN A 245 -30.64 2.67 -20.02
N ASN A 246 -30.99 1.46 -20.47
CA ASN A 246 -31.03 0.94 -21.83
C ASN A 246 -31.55 1.94 -22.89
N THR A 247 -30.72 2.22 -23.90
CA THR A 247 -31.18 2.38 -25.30
C THR A 247 -30.07 2.28 -26.37
N ASN A 248 -28.76 2.35 -26.02
CA ASN A 248 -27.72 2.64 -27.04
C ASN A 248 -26.61 1.57 -27.24
N GLY A 249 -26.63 0.42 -26.58
CA GLY A 249 -25.76 -0.73 -26.95
C GLY A 249 -24.24 -0.59 -26.73
N ASN A 250 -23.79 0.42 -25.97
CA ASN A 250 -22.36 0.73 -25.75
C ASN A 250 -21.84 0.27 -24.37
N GLU A 251 -22.32 -0.90 -23.89
CA GLU A 251 -21.96 -1.44 -22.57
C GLU A 251 -20.82 -2.46 -22.71
N LEU A 252 -19.83 -2.41 -21.80
CA LEU A 252 -18.85 -3.47 -21.62
C LEU A 252 -19.35 -4.34 -20.47
N THR A 253 -19.68 -5.60 -20.74
CA THR A 253 -20.00 -6.55 -19.67
C THR A 253 -18.88 -7.57 -19.51
N LYS A 254 -18.71 -8.07 -18.28
CA LYS A 254 -17.75 -9.16 -18.02
C LYS A 254 -18.10 -10.42 -18.81
N ASP A 255 -19.39 -10.62 -19.11
CA ASP A 255 -19.92 -11.77 -19.83
C ASP A 255 -19.46 -11.80 -21.30
N GLN A 256 -19.04 -10.66 -21.85
CA GLN A 256 -18.55 -10.53 -23.22
C GLN A 256 -17.05 -10.79 -23.36
N ASN A 257 -16.34 -11.15 -22.29
CA ASN A 257 -14.89 -11.38 -22.29
C ASN A 257 -14.07 -10.23 -22.93
N VAL A 258 -14.51 -8.99 -22.74
CA VAL A 258 -13.81 -7.79 -23.25
C VAL A 258 -12.41 -7.70 -22.63
N THR A 259 -11.38 -7.59 -23.48
CA THR A 259 -10.00 -7.42 -23.03
C THR A 259 -9.47 -6.04 -23.38
N ASN A 260 -8.69 -5.48 -22.48
CA ASN A 260 -8.15 -4.13 -22.60
C ASN A 260 -6.64 -4.17 -22.73
N THR A 261 -6.12 -3.42 -23.69
CA THR A 261 -4.67 -3.19 -23.88
C THR A 261 -4.36 -1.73 -23.56
N TYR A 262 -3.86 -1.51 -22.36
CA TYR A 262 -3.60 -0.20 -21.80
C TYR A 262 -2.13 0.16 -21.87
N ILE A 263 -1.85 1.43 -22.22
CA ILE A 263 -0.55 2.07 -22.04
C ILE A 263 -0.74 3.47 -21.45
N GLY A 264 -0.02 3.75 -20.37
CA GLY A 264 -0.03 5.04 -19.69
C GLY A 264 1.37 5.57 -19.47
N LEU A 265 1.52 6.88 -19.56
CA LEU A 265 2.73 7.60 -19.22
C LEU A 265 2.37 8.69 -18.20
N THR A 266 3.12 8.76 -17.11
CA THR A 266 3.03 9.86 -16.14
C THR A 266 4.42 10.42 -15.88
N GLY A 267 4.48 11.71 -15.57
CA GLY A 267 5.75 12.38 -15.29
C GLY A 267 5.61 13.64 -14.46
N LYS A 268 6.61 13.90 -13.63
CA LYS A 268 6.75 15.15 -12.88
C LYS A 268 7.27 16.25 -13.81
N VAL A 269 6.55 17.37 -13.84
CA VAL A 269 6.98 18.61 -14.50
C VAL A 269 7.31 19.63 -13.41
N GLY A 270 8.60 19.87 -13.20
CA GLY A 270 9.05 20.67 -12.05
C GLY A 270 8.84 19.95 -10.72
N LYS A 271 8.64 20.72 -9.64
CA LYS A 271 8.52 20.18 -8.28
C LYS A 271 7.09 19.85 -7.86
N HIS A 272 6.11 20.51 -8.46
CA HIS A 272 4.75 20.58 -7.93
C HIS A 272 3.72 19.97 -8.88
N THR A 273 4.09 19.67 -10.12
CA THR A 273 3.13 19.24 -11.15
C THR A 273 3.41 17.83 -11.60
N MET A 274 2.36 17.04 -11.75
CA MET A 274 2.37 15.76 -12.42
C MET A 274 1.45 15.84 -13.63
N VAL A 275 1.90 15.32 -14.76
CA VAL A 275 1.11 15.21 -15.99
C VAL A 275 1.10 13.76 -16.43
N GLY A 276 0.03 13.36 -17.07
CA GLY A 276 -0.10 12.02 -17.62
C GLY A 276 -0.95 11.99 -18.87
N GLY A 277 -0.78 10.91 -19.61
CA GLY A 277 -1.61 10.57 -20.74
C GLY A 277 -1.70 9.05 -20.86
N PHE A 278 -2.81 8.57 -21.39
CA PHE A 278 -3.01 7.15 -21.60
C PHE A 278 -3.74 6.87 -22.91
N TYR A 279 -3.60 5.63 -23.34
CA TYR A 279 -4.32 5.01 -24.43
C TYR A 279 -4.75 3.62 -23.99
N ASP A 280 -6.01 3.28 -24.22
CA ASP A 280 -6.58 1.97 -23.99
C ASP A 280 -7.27 1.48 -25.26
N ARG A 281 -6.92 0.27 -25.68
CA ARG A 281 -7.62 -0.44 -26.75
C ARG A 281 -8.54 -1.48 -26.13
N VAL A 282 -9.83 -1.31 -26.37
CA VAL A 282 -10.89 -2.24 -26.00
C VAL A 282 -11.04 -3.26 -27.12
N ASN A 283 -10.71 -4.51 -26.84
CA ASN A 283 -10.85 -5.61 -27.79
C ASN A 283 -12.17 -6.33 -27.52
N GLN A 284 -13.13 -6.09 -28.40
CA GLN A 284 -14.47 -6.68 -28.37
C GLN A 284 -15.02 -6.84 -29.79
N ASP A 285 -15.98 -7.73 -29.96
CA ASP A 285 -16.57 -8.12 -31.24
C ASP A 285 -17.90 -7.39 -31.49
N THR A 286 -17.91 -6.07 -31.32
CA THR A 286 -19.11 -5.23 -31.48
C THR A 286 -18.80 -3.97 -32.28
N ASP A 287 -19.67 -3.66 -33.23
CA ASP A 287 -19.48 -2.54 -34.15
C ASP A 287 -19.74 -1.16 -33.53
N ASN A 288 -20.57 -1.08 -32.49
CA ASN A 288 -20.96 0.20 -31.87
C ASN A 288 -20.24 0.48 -30.54
N GLY A 289 -19.56 -0.51 -29.95
CA GLY A 289 -18.93 -0.37 -28.65
C GLY A 289 -17.60 0.41 -28.71
N TYR A 290 -17.08 0.77 -27.53
CA TYR A 290 -15.77 1.42 -27.39
C TYR A 290 -14.65 0.61 -28.06
N LYS A 291 -13.65 1.31 -28.62
CA LYS A 291 -12.51 0.66 -29.29
C LYS A 291 -11.18 1.26 -28.88
N ASN A 292 -11.05 2.59 -28.97
CA ASN A 292 -9.81 3.26 -28.62
C ASN A 292 -10.11 4.49 -27.79
N ILE A 293 -9.82 4.38 -26.50
CA ILE A 293 -10.02 5.41 -25.50
C ILE A 293 -8.66 6.03 -25.20
N TYR A 294 -8.61 7.35 -25.12
CA TYR A 294 -7.40 8.06 -24.72
C TYR A 294 -7.76 9.22 -23.82
N GLY A 295 -6.82 9.60 -22.97
CA GLY A 295 -7.02 10.70 -22.04
C GLY A 295 -5.74 11.32 -21.56
N PHE A 296 -5.89 12.48 -20.94
CA PHE A 296 -4.82 13.29 -20.38
C PHE A 296 -5.23 13.80 -19.02
N ASN A 297 -4.31 13.77 -18.08
CA ASN A 297 -4.52 14.29 -16.74
C ASN A 297 -3.36 15.21 -16.34
N ALA A 298 -3.67 16.19 -15.50
CA ALA A 298 -2.68 17.05 -14.91
C ALA A 298 -3.12 17.43 -13.50
N ASP A 299 -2.20 17.40 -12.56
CA ASP A 299 -2.40 17.91 -11.22
C ASP A 299 -1.18 18.70 -10.74
N ALA A 300 -1.44 19.73 -9.96
CA ALA A 300 -0.44 20.60 -9.39
C ALA A 300 -0.74 20.85 -7.90
N ASN A 301 0.26 20.60 -7.06
CA ASN A 301 0.18 20.75 -5.62
C ASN A 301 1.15 21.85 -5.16
N PHE A 302 0.60 22.97 -4.68
CA PHE A 302 1.35 24.11 -4.17
C PHE A 302 1.04 24.27 -2.67
N ASP A 303 1.92 23.74 -1.82
CA ASP A 303 1.68 23.68 -0.38
C ASP A 303 0.36 22.97 -0.05
N LYS A 304 -0.65 23.70 0.42
CA LYS A 304 -1.99 23.16 0.72
C LYS A 304 -2.97 23.28 -0.45
N VAL A 305 -2.59 23.93 -1.55
CA VAL A 305 -3.47 24.14 -2.71
C VAL A 305 -3.25 23.02 -3.72
N TRP A 306 -4.33 22.36 -4.10
CA TRP A 306 -4.37 21.41 -5.22
C TRP A 306 -5.17 22.02 -6.37
N VAL A 307 -4.68 21.85 -7.59
CA VAL A 307 -5.43 22.11 -8.83
C VAL A 307 -5.22 20.90 -9.73
N GLY A 308 -6.27 20.38 -10.33
CA GLY A 308 -6.10 19.28 -11.26
C GLY A 308 -7.33 18.94 -12.05
N GLY A 309 -7.16 18.06 -13.02
CA GLY A 309 -8.22 17.60 -13.89
C GLY A 309 -7.77 16.47 -14.79
N GLU A 310 -8.76 15.89 -15.43
CA GLU A 310 -8.60 14.80 -16.40
C GLU A 310 -9.63 14.97 -17.51
N TRP A 311 -9.22 14.66 -18.73
CA TRP A 311 -10.09 14.58 -19.91
C TRP A 311 -9.85 13.26 -20.62
N LEU A 312 -10.91 12.65 -21.14
CA LEU A 312 -10.84 11.44 -21.95
C LEU A 312 -11.92 11.39 -23.03
N LYS A 313 -11.68 10.56 -24.05
CA LYS A 313 -12.59 10.33 -25.18
C LYS A 313 -12.36 8.97 -25.80
N ASP A 314 -13.43 8.35 -26.32
CA ASP A 314 -13.33 7.25 -27.28
C ASP A 314 -13.37 7.78 -28.73
N SER A 315 -12.45 7.30 -29.57
CA SER A 315 -12.35 7.72 -30.98
C SER A 315 -13.43 7.15 -31.91
N HIS A 316 -14.11 6.08 -31.50
CA HIS A 316 -15.06 5.32 -32.30
C HIS A 316 -16.51 5.67 -31.97
N VAL A 317 -16.78 6.05 -30.73
CA VAL A 317 -18.12 6.39 -30.23
C VAL A 317 -18.33 7.90 -30.19
N ASP A 318 -19.39 8.38 -30.83
CA ASP A 318 -19.81 9.78 -30.78
C ASP A 318 -20.26 10.18 -29.38
N ASP A 319 -20.09 11.45 -29.02
CA ASP A 319 -20.45 11.99 -27.71
C ASP A 319 -19.91 11.18 -26.52
N SER A 320 -18.65 10.73 -26.65
CA SER A 320 -17.93 9.93 -25.64
C SER A 320 -16.95 10.72 -24.77
N GLN A 321 -16.99 12.05 -24.83
CA GLN A 321 -16.07 12.87 -24.05
C GLN A 321 -16.49 12.94 -22.58
N ALA A 322 -15.52 12.84 -21.68
CA ALA A 322 -15.70 13.15 -20.27
C ALA A 322 -14.50 13.93 -19.74
N TRP A 323 -14.76 14.86 -18.83
CA TRP A 323 -13.70 15.54 -18.10
C TRP A 323 -14.13 16.01 -16.72
N THR A 324 -13.12 16.19 -15.88
CA THR A 324 -13.24 16.86 -14.59
C THR A 324 -12.12 17.87 -14.42
N ALA A 325 -12.42 18.97 -13.73
CA ALA A 325 -11.41 19.90 -13.26
C ALA A 325 -11.82 20.43 -11.89
N GLY A 326 -10.85 20.72 -11.04
CA GLY A 326 -11.15 21.28 -9.75
C GLY A 326 -9.96 21.87 -9.02
N LEU A 327 -10.29 22.39 -7.86
CA LEU A 327 -9.35 22.96 -6.90
C LEU A 327 -9.61 22.39 -5.51
N GLY A 328 -8.58 22.36 -4.69
CA GLY A 328 -8.63 21.86 -3.34
C GLY A 328 -7.73 22.65 -2.41
N PHE A 329 -8.08 22.63 -1.13
CA PHE A 329 -7.27 23.22 -0.08
C PHE A 329 -7.19 22.29 1.13
N GLY A 330 -5.98 22.07 1.63
CA GLY A 330 -5.70 21.29 2.82
C GLY A 330 -4.65 20.22 2.59
N ASN A 331 -4.40 19.43 3.63
CA ASN A 331 -3.34 18.42 3.68
C ASN A 331 -3.81 17.15 4.40
N TYR A 332 -5.04 16.73 4.09
CA TYR A 332 -5.65 15.54 4.67
C TYR A 332 -4.74 14.31 4.54
N ASP A 333 -4.45 13.69 5.68
CA ASP A 333 -3.76 12.43 5.81
C ASP A 333 -4.43 11.65 6.94
N ILE A 334 -5.21 10.62 6.58
CA ILE A 334 -5.94 9.80 7.56
C ILE A 334 -5.04 9.23 8.66
N LYS A 335 -3.72 9.09 8.44
CA LYS A 335 -2.78 8.59 9.45
C LYS A 335 -2.46 9.62 10.53
N LYS A 336 -2.83 10.89 10.33
CA LYS A 336 -2.52 12.02 11.20
C LYS A 336 -3.80 12.72 11.64
N ALA A 337 -4.16 12.53 12.90
CA ALA A 337 -5.32 13.19 13.52
C ALA A 337 -5.29 14.72 13.31
N GLY A 338 -6.46 15.30 13.07
CA GLY A 338 -6.65 16.74 12.89
C GLY A 338 -6.28 17.29 11.52
N THR A 339 -5.77 16.46 10.60
CA THR A 339 -5.56 16.88 9.20
C THR A 339 -6.89 16.89 8.44
N TRP A 340 -7.00 17.79 7.47
CA TRP A 340 -8.24 18.00 6.73
C TRP A 340 -7.98 18.52 5.31
N GLY A 341 -8.99 18.38 4.47
CA GLY A 341 -8.97 18.90 3.11
C GLY A 341 -10.37 19.15 2.59
N VAL A 342 -10.50 20.15 1.72
CA VAL A 342 -11.72 20.45 0.99
C VAL A 342 -11.43 20.53 -0.50
N LYS A 343 -12.38 20.12 -1.34
CA LYS A 343 -12.27 20.20 -2.80
C LYS A 343 -13.59 20.66 -3.41
N GLY A 344 -13.46 21.41 -4.49
CA GLY A 344 -14.55 21.72 -5.41
C GLY A 344 -14.16 21.25 -6.81
N GLN A 345 -14.99 20.42 -7.43
CA GLN A 345 -14.73 19.84 -8.74
C GLN A 345 -15.96 20.00 -9.63
N TYR A 346 -15.73 20.34 -10.89
CA TYR A 346 -16.72 20.28 -11.94
C TYR A 346 -16.54 19.01 -12.76
N PHE A 347 -17.64 18.41 -13.18
CA PHE A 347 -17.67 17.24 -14.05
C PHE A 347 -18.54 17.55 -15.26
N ASN A 348 -18.09 17.11 -16.44
CA ASN A 348 -18.91 17.11 -17.64
C ASN A 348 -18.66 15.80 -18.38
N GLN A 349 -19.71 14.98 -18.45
CA GLN A 349 -19.69 13.61 -18.95
C GLN A 349 -20.79 13.51 -20.00
N LYS A 350 -20.39 13.36 -21.26
CA LYS A 350 -21.34 13.24 -22.37
C LYS A 350 -22.12 11.92 -22.30
N LYS A 351 -23.11 11.79 -23.19
CA LYS A 351 -24.05 10.67 -23.23
C LYS A 351 -23.39 9.30 -23.28
N ASN A 352 -22.28 9.18 -24.03
CA ASN A 352 -21.56 7.92 -24.22
C ASN A 352 -20.17 7.96 -23.58
N ALA A 353 -19.99 8.71 -22.48
CA ALA A 353 -18.73 8.77 -21.76
C ALA A 353 -18.26 7.37 -21.31
N PRO A 354 -17.02 6.94 -21.61
CA PRO A 354 -16.53 5.60 -21.27
C PRO A 354 -16.03 5.57 -19.81
N ILE A 355 -16.92 5.82 -18.86
CA ILE A 355 -16.63 5.74 -17.43
C ILE A 355 -17.17 4.41 -16.90
N VAL A 356 -16.26 3.58 -16.40
CA VAL A 356 -16.55 2.19 -16.00
C VAL A 356 -16.56 2.04 -14.48
N ASP A 357 -15.50 2.49 -13.81
CA ASP A 357 -15.37 2.45 -12.35
C ASP A 357 -14.46 3.58 -11.90
N THR A 358 -15.05 4.71 -11.51
CA THR A 358 -14.31 5.96 -11.35
C THR A 358 -13.78 6.11 -9.92
N THR A 359 -12.58 6.72 -9.77
CA THR A 359 -12.00 7.03 -8.45
C THR A 359 -12.81 8.09 -7.69
N TYR A 360 -13.59 8.89 -8.42
CA TYR A 360 -14.37 10.01 -7.92
C TYR A 360 -15.74 9.55 -7.36
N ASN A 361 -16.38 10.41 -6.56
CA ASN A 361 -17.63 10.07 -5.87
C ASN A 361 -18.89 10.64 -6.55
N GLN A 362 -18.80 11.07 -7.82
CA GLN A 362 -19.96 11.53 -8.57
C GLN A 362 -20.96 10.39 -8.77
N PHE A 363 -22.25 10.67 -8.62
CA PHE A 363 -23.29 9.67 -8.81
C PHE A 363 -23.66 9.50 -10.28
N TYR A 364 -23.64 10.58 -11.05
CA TYR A 364 -23.95 10.56 -12.47
C TYR A 364 -22.67 10.45 -13.28
N THR A 365 -22.56 9.41 -14.11
CA THR A 365 -21.35 9.10 -14.91
C THR A 365 -21.53 9.29 -16.42
N THR A 366 -22.76 9.42 -16.89
CA THR A 366 -23.10 9.65 -18.31
C THR A 366 -24.24 10.67 -18.43
N ASP A 367 -24.27 11.36 -19.58
CA ASP A 367 -25.25 12.44 -19.87
C ASP A 367 -25.48 13.37 -18.67
N ALA A 368 -24.38 13.88 -18.11
CA ALA A 368 -24.42 14.63 -16.87
C ALA A 368 -23.27 15.63 -16.76
N LYS A 369 -23.59 16.83 -16.29
CA LYS A 369 -22.63 17.87 -15.92
C LYS A 369 -23.06 18.53 -14.62
N GLY A 370 -22.12 18.88 -13.75
CA GLY A 370 -22.43 19.45 -12.44
C GLY A 370 -21.23 19.60 -11.55
N TRP A 371 -21.47 20.09 -10.33
CA TRP A 371 -20.43 20.35 -9.34
C TRP A 371 -20.46 19.33 -8.21
N MET A 372 -19.29 19.09 -7.61
CA MET A 372 -19.16 18.31 -6.40
C MET A 372 -18.24 19.04 -5.41
N ALA A 373 -18.73 19.21 -4.19
CA ALA A 373 -17.92 19.63 -3.04
C ALA A 373 -17.58 18.40 -2.19
N SER A 374 -16.32 18.29 -1.77
CA SER A 374 -15.84 17.21 -0.92
C SER A 374 -15.09 17.76 0.28
N VAL A 375 -15.27 17.13 1.44
CA VAL A 375 -14.56 17.44 2.69
C VAL A 375 -14.04 16.14 3.29
N ASP A 376 -12.77 16.14 3.68
CA ASP A 376 -12.12 15.04 4.39
C ASP A 376 -11.54 15.54 5.72
N TYR A 377 -11.73 14.78 6.80
CA TYR A 377 -11.23 15.11 8.13
C TYR A 377 -10.74 13.86 8.87
N ALA A 378 -9.51 13.89 9.38
CA ALA A 378 -8.95 12.81 10.19
C ALA A 378 -9.37 12.99 11.65
N LEU A 379 -10.41 12.28 12.08
CA LEU A 379 -10.95 12.31 13.44
C LEU A 379 -9.91 11.84 14.47
N GLN A 380 -9.19 10.77 14.12
CA GLN A 380 -8.08 10.18 14.89
C GLN A 380 -7.08 9.57 13.91
N ASN A 381 -5.93 9.10 14.42
CA ASN A 381 -4.99 8.34 13.59
C ASN A 381 -5.71 7.10 13.03
N ASN A 382 -5.72 7.00 11.71
CA ASN A 382 -6.37 5.95 10.93
C ASN A 382 -7.91 5.93 10.97
N VAL A 383 -8.55 7.00 11.45
CA VAL A 383 -10.01 7.18 11.43
C VAL A 383 -10.35 8.48 10.71
N GLY A 384 -11.04 8.39 9.57
CA GLY A 384 -11.35 9.53 8.71
C GLY A 384 -12.83 9.63 8.40
N LEU A 385 -13.35 10.85 8.40
CA LEU A 385 -14.68 11.19 7.90
C LEU A 385 -14.53 11.87 6.54
N SER A 386 -15.27 11.39 5.55
CA SER A 386 -15.35 11.99 4.22
C SER A 386 -16.81 12.34 3.92
N ALA A 387 -17.07 13.55 3.46
CA ALA A 387 -18.40 14.00 3.03
C ALA A 387 -18.33 14.54 1.61
N ASN A 388 -19.29 14.19 0.77
CA ASN A 388 -19.40 14.64 -0.61
C ASN A 388 -20.82 15.15 -0.85
N TYR A 389 -20.94 16.25 -1.58
CA TYR A 389 -22.21 16.84 -1.98
C TYR A 389 -22.15 17.25 -3.45
N GLY A 390 -23.01 16.66 -4.27
CA GLY A 390 -23.20 17.02 -5.67
C GLY A 390 -24.36 17.99 -5.82
N PHE A 391 -24.16 19.08 -6.57
CA PHE A 391 -25.16 20.12 -6.81
C PHE A 391 -25.10 20.68 -8.23
N ASP A 392 -26.21 21.30 -8.67
CA ASP A 392 -26.37 21.87 -10.02
C ASP A 392 -26.08 20.84 -11.12
N TRP A 393 -26.46 19.58 -10.87
CA TRP A 393 -26.33 18.51 -11.84
C TRP A 393 -27.44 18.59 -12.88
N LYS A 394 -27.07 18.48 -14.15
CA LYS A 394 -27.99 18.53 -15.30
C LYS A 394 -27.58 17.53 -16.35
N THR A 395 -28.52 17.08 -17.17
CA THR A 395 -28.20 16.42 -18.44
C THR A 395 -27.47 17.38 -19.39
N GLN A 396 -26.94 16.86 -20.49
CA GLN A 396 -26.24 17.69 -21.47
C GLN A 396 -27.18 18.75 -22.08
N ASP A 397 -28.46 18.41 -22.27
CA ASP A 397 -29.51 19.30 -22.78
C ASP A 397 -30.08 20.29 -21.74
N GLY A 398 -29.67 20.19 -20.47
CA GLY A 398 -30.03 21.15 -19.42
C GLY A 398 -31.21 20.74 -18.55
N THR A 399 -31.71 19.50 -18.65
CA THR A 399 -32.68 18.95 -17.70
C THR A 399 -32.03 18.77 -16.34
N ASP A 400 -32.65 19.34 -15.30
CA ASP A 400 -32.15 19.23 -13.93
C ASP A 400 -32.13 17.78 -13.42
N LYS A 401 -31.04 17.43 -12.74
CA LYS A 401 -30.90 16.19 -11.98
C LYS A 401 -30.90 16.50 -10.49
N GLY A 402 -31.21 15.49 -9.68
CA GLY A 402 -31.22 15.63 -8.23
C GLY A 402 -29.83 15.91 -7.66
N ASP A 403 -29.80 16.71 -6.60
CA ASP A 403 -28.62 16.79 -5.74
C ASP A 403 -28.40 15.44 -5.04
N PHE A 404 -27.17 15.17 -4.61
CA PHE A 404 -26.86 13.96 -3.87
C PHE A 404 -25.81 14.22 -2.80
N TYR A 405 -25.84 13.43 -1.74
CA TYR A 405 -24.83 13.47 -0.69
C TYR A 405 -24.35 12.07 -0.33
N ARG A 406 -23.11 12.01 0.18
CA ARG A 406 -22.50 10.79 0.69
C ARG A 406 -21.59 11.13 1.86
N ALA A 407 -21.71 10.37 2.94
CA ALA A 407 -20.79 10.44 4.07
C ALA A 407 -20.18 9.06 4.34
N ASP A 408 -18.86 8.99 4.44
CA ASP A 408 -18.11 7.78 4.73
C ASP A 408 -17.32 7.95 6.03
N LEU A 409 -17.50 7.02 6.96
CA LEU A 409 -16.61 6.84 8.11
C LEU A 409 -15.65 5.68 7.81
N ASN A 410 -14.37 6.00 7.73
CA ASN A 410 -13.31 5.11 7.25
C ASN A 410 -12.34 4.76 8.38
N TYR A 411 -11.99 3.49 8.49
CA TYR A 411 -11.03 2.94 9.45
C TYR A 411 -9.92 2.22 8.69
N LYS A 412 -8.66 2.44 9.08
CA LYS A 412 -7.49 1.67 8.58
C LYS A 412 -6.78 1.00 9.75
N PHE A 413 -6.30 -0.23 9.55
CA PHE A 413 -5.58 -0.97 10.59
C PHE A 413 -4.49 -1.89 10.02
#